data_AF-A0A0S7WNB6-F1
#
_entry.id   AF-A0A0S7WNB6-F1
#
_cell.length_a   1.000
_cell.length_b   1.000
_cell.length_c   1.000
_cell.angle_alpha   90.00
_cell.angle_beta   90.00
_cell.angle_gamma   90.00
#
_symmetry.space_group_name_H-M   'P 1'
#
loop_
_entity.id
_entity.type
_entity.pdbx_description
1 polymer ?
#
loop_
_entity_poly.entity_id
_entity_poly.type
_entity_poly.pdbx_seq_one_letter_code
_entity_poly.pdbx_strand_id
1 'polypeptide(L)'
;MLRKPLLGFDVYSPLSEEWFAKHTIQFADRAARGITKTTEKRIKKTLVDGWRAGEDMHKLTTRVQGVFDEGRRFRAERIARKETIQANNISAIETYKELGVEQSELIGCTPGCPECDAVIAQCPVSHEKAMELEAGLHPNHIGSWVPVIPEGWEPPIE
;
A
#
# COMPACT_ATOMS: atom_id res chain seq x y z
N MET A 1 -24.51 -14.30 4.11
CA MET A 1 -23.53 -13.57 3.29
C MET A 1 -22.16 -14.06 3.73
N LEU A 2 -21.45 -14.84 2.89
CA LEU A 2 -20.11 -15.31 3.18
C LEU A 2 -19.16 -14.11 3.15
N ARG A 3 -18.63 -13.69 4.30
CA ARG A 3 -17.47 -12.79 4.36
C ARG A 3 -16.29 -13.61 3.84
N LYS A 4 -15.78 -13.30 2.64
CA LYS A 4 -14.53 -13.90 2.18
C LYS A 4 -13.44 -13.51 3.20
N PRO A 5 -12.69 -14.47 3.76
CA PRO A 5 -11.54 -14.12 4.58
C PRO A 5 -10.58 -13.33 3.68
N LEU A 6 -10.35 -12.07 4.06
CA LEU A 6 -9.26 -11.29 3.48
C LEU A 6 -8.01 -12.01 3.96
N LEU A 7 -7.29 -12.63 3.04
CA LEU A 7 -5.93 -13.05 3.30
C LEU A 7 -5.06 -11.86 2.93
N GLY A 8 -3.98 -11.58 3.67
CA GLY A 8 -3.06 -10.47 3.37
C GLY A 8 -2.41 -10.51 1.98
N PHE A 9 -2.70 -11.54 1.18
CA PHE A 9 -2.32 -11.72 -0.22
C PHE A 9 -3.46 -11.43 -1.22
N ASP A 10 -4.70 -11.19 -0.76
CA ASP A 10 -5.79 -10.75 -1.63
C ASP A 10 -5.54 -9.30 -2.01
N VAL A 11 -4.95 -9.14 -3.20
CA VAL A 11 -4.70 -7.84 -3.85
C VAL A 11 -6.02 -7.09 -4.06
N TYR A 12 -7.19 -7.69 -3.85
CA TYR A 12 -8.50 -7.04 -4.01
C TYR A 12 -9.31 -7.06 -2.72
N SER A 13 -8.76 -6.45 -1.67
CA SER A 13 -9.47 -6.25 -0.41
C SER A 13 -10.37 -4.98 -0.44
N PRO A 14 -11.60 -5.03 0.12
CA PRO A 14 -12.40 -3.85 0.40
C PRO A 14 -11.67 -2.82 1.28
N LEU A 15 -10.72 -3.27 2.12
CA LEU A 15 -9.87 -2.38 2.93
C LEU A 15 -8.87 -1.61 2.07
N SER A 16 -8.30 -2.24 1.03
CA SER A 16 -7.47 -1.52 0.05
C SER A 16 -8.28 -0.47 -0.70
N GLU A 17 -9.53 -0.78 -1.06
CA GLU A 17 -10.44 0.17 -1.70
C GLU A 17 -10.78 1.35 -0.77
N GLU A 18 -11.12 1.06 0.49
CA GLU A 18 -11.37 2.06 1.51
C GLU A 18 -10.14 2.93 1.77
N TRP A 19 -8.94 2.34 1.71
CA TRP A 19 -7.69 3.08 1.80
C TRP A 19 -7.56 4.10 0.67
N PHE A 20 -7.73 3.69 -0.59
CA PHE A 20 -7.69 4.61 -1.73
C PHE A 20 -8.77 5.72 -1.65
N ALA A 21 -9.93 5.40 -1.08
CA ALA A 21 -11.04 6.35 -0.93
C ALA A 21 -10.80 7.38 0.19
N LYS A 22 -10.23 6.95 1.33
CA LYS A 22 -10.04 7.79 2.52
C LYS A 22 -8.70 8.51 2.55
N HIS A 23 -7.64 7.91 2.01
CA HIS A 23 -6.30 8.45 2.19
C HIS A 23 -5.94 9.45 1.09
N THR A 24 -5.27 10.51 1.52
CA THR A 24 -4.60 11.48 0.65
C THR A 24 -3.50 10.77 -0.12
N ILE A 25 -3.31 11.11 -1.40
CA ILE A 25 -2.14 10.66 -2.16
C ILE A 25 -0.91 11.08 -1.34
N GLN A 26 -0.18 10.14 -0.77
CA GLN A 26 0.89 10.42 0.19
C GLN A 26 2.19 10.82 -0.50
N PHE A 27 2.09 11.63 -1.57
CA PHE A 27 3.24 12.32 -2.13
C PHE A 27 3.58 13.57 -1.31
N ALA A 28 4.16 13.35 -0.14
CA ALA A 28 5.03 14.31 0.52
C ALA A 28 6.45 13.73 0.41
N ASP A 29 7.19 13.90 -0.69
CA ASP A 29 8.09 15.04 -0.82
C ASP A 29 8.69 15.01 -2.25
N ARG A 30 8.61 16.11 -3.00
CA ARG A 30 9.25 16.36 -4.33
C ARG A 30 8.51 15.95 -5.61
N ALA A 31 7.77 14.84 -5.72
CA ALA A 31 7.07 14.53 -6.98
C ALA A 31 5.71 15.26 -7.16
N ALA A 32 5.07 15.65 -6.05
CA ALA A 32 3.81 16.42 -6.04
C ALA A 32 3.99 17.94 -6.12
N ARG A 33 5.23 18.46 -6.23
CA ARG A 33 5.42 19.89 -6.52
C ARG A 33 4.74 20.20 -7.86
N GLY A 34 3.63 20.95 -7.79
CA GLY A 34 2.81 21.32 -8.95
C GLY A 34 1.68 20.34 -9.30
N ILE A 35 1.24 19.46 -8.39
CA ILE A 35 -0.03 18.72 -8.53
C ILE A 35 -1.13 19.54 -7.85
N THR A 36 -2.18 19.89 -8.60
CA THR A 36 -3.34 20.60 -8.06
C THR A 36 -4.23 19.62 -7.28
N LYS A 37 -5.04 20.13 -6.33
CA LYS A 37 -6.09 19.32 -5.66
C LYS A 37 -7.02 18.64 -6.66
N THR A 38 -7.24 19.25 -7.83
CA THR A 38 -8.06 18.69 -8.91
C THR A 38 -7.38 17.50 -9.58
N THR A 39 -6.06 17.61 -9.85
CA THR A 39 -5.24 16.52 -10.39
C THR A 39 -5.18 15.36 -9.39
N GLU A 40 -5.00 15.64 -8.10
CA GLU A 40 -5.00 14.63 -7.04
C GLU A 40 -6.31 13.83 -7.02
N LYS A 41 -7.47 14.50 -7.02
CA LYS A 41 -8.78 13.85 -7.08
C LYS A 41 -8.94 12.95 -8.31
N ARG A 42 -8.43 13.39 -9.47
CA ARG A 42 -8.46 12.58 -10.70
C ARG A 42 -7.58 11.34 -10.59
N ILE A 43 -6.38 11.45 -10.01
CA ILE A 43 -5.50 10.31 -9.78
C ILE A 43 -6.16 9.30 -8.84
N LYS A 44 -6.72 9.75 -7.71
CA LYS A 44 -7.43 8.86 -6.77
C LYS A 44 -8.55 8.10 -7.45
N LYS A 45 -9.44 8.82 -8.15
CA LYS A 45 -10.54 8.18 -8.87
C LYS A 45 -10.03 7.14 -9.85
N THR A 46 -8.97 7.47 -10.58
CA THR A 46 -8.35 6.62 -11.59
C THR A 46 -7.75 5.34 -10.99
N LEU A 47 -7.09 5.44 -9.84
CA LEU A 47 -6.56 4.30 -9.10
C LEU A 47 -7.68 3.42 -8.53
N VAL A 48 -8.71 4.01 -7.91
CA VAL A 48 -9.89 3.27 -7.41
C VAL A 48 -10.60 2.53 -8.54
N ASP A 49 -10.83 3.20 -9.67
CA ASP A 49 -11.50 2.58 -10.82
C ASP A 49 -10.67 1.42 -11.39
N GLY A 50 -9.35 1.58 -11.51
CA GLY A 50 -8.46 0.52 -12.00
C GLY A 50 -8.33 -0.64 -11.02
N TRP A 51 -8.27 -0.34 -9.72
CA TRP A 51 -8.27 -1.34 -8.65
C TRP A 51 -9.52 -2.22 -8.70
N ARG A 52 -10.70 -1.60 -8.73
CA ARG A 52 -11.99 -2.29 -8.89
C ARG A 52 -12.09 -3.09 -10.17
N ALA A 53 -11.41 -2.67 -11.23
CA ALA A 53 -11.38 -3.35 -12.51
C ALA A 53 -10.40 -4.53 -12.57
N GLY A 54 -9.68 -4.83 -11.48
CA GLY A 54 -8.72 -5.93 -11.46
C GLY A 54 -7.47 -5.64 -12.29
N GLU A 55 -7.11 -4.36 -12.44
CA GLU A 55 -6.00 -3.97 -13.31
C GLU A 55 -4.63 -4.19 -12.65
N ASP A 56 -3.68 -4.64 -13.46
CA ASP A 56 -2.29 -4.74 -13.06
C ASP A 56 -1.59 -3.37 -12.97
N MET A 57 -0.38 -3.36 -12.43
CA MET A 57 0.45 -2.17 -12.28
C MET A 57 0.70 -1.41 -13.60
N HIS A 58 0.82 -2.12 -14.73
CA HIS A 58 1.07 -1.49 -16.02
C HIS A 58 -0.14 -0.69 -16.51
N LYS A 59 -1.34 -1.25 -16.35
CA LYS A 59 -2.60 -0.57 -16.64
C LYS A 59 -2.87 0.58 -15.69
N LEU A 60 -2.67 0.38 -14.38
CA LEU A 60 -2.78 1.46 -13.38
C LEU A 60 -1.84 2.62 -13.68
N THR A 61 -0.59 2.32 -14.08
CA THR A 61 0.38 3.33 -14.50
C THR A 61 -0.09 4.10 -15.73
N THR A 62 -0.59 3.40 -16.75
CA THR A 62 -1.14 4.02 -17.97
C THR A 62 -2.30 4.96 -17.66
N ARG A 63 -3.18 4.52 -16.77
CA ARG A 63 -4.31 5.28 -16.24
C ARG A 63 -3.85 6.57 -15.56
N VAL A 64 -2.90 6.48 -14.63
CA VAL A 64 -2.33 7.63 -13.93
C VAL A 64 -1.60 8.57 -14.91
N GLN A 65 -0.94 8.04 -15.95
CA GLN A 65 -0.32 8.86 -17.00
C GLN A 65 -1.34 9.74 -17.72
N GLY A 66 -2.52 9.20 -18.05
CA GLY A 66 -3.60 9.95 -18.68
C GLY A 66 -4.18 11.08 -17.83
N VAL A 67 -3.83 11.15 -16.54
CA VAL A 67 -4.20 12.27 -15.67
C VAL A 67 -3.27 13.48 -15.86
N PHE A 68 -2.05 13.26 -16.33
CA PHE A 68 -1.04 14.30 -16.53
C PHE A 68 -0.95 14.78 -17.99
N ASP A 69 -0.64 16.05 -18.18
CA ASP A 69 -0.21 16.57 -19.48
C ASP A 69 1.15 15.93 -19.88
N GLU A 70 1.41 15.87 -21.18
CA GLU A 70 2.56 15.17 -21.79
C GLU A 70 3.89 15.38 -21.04
N GLY A 71 4.71 14.33 -20.93
CA GLY A 71 6.06 14.40 -20.33
C GLY A 71 6.18 14.02 -18.85
N ARG A 72 5.15 13.42 -18.23
CA ARG A 72 5.18 13.01 -16.80
C ARG A 72 5.17 11.49 -16.55
N ARG A 73 5.55 10.68 -17.54
CA ARG A 73 5.54 9.19 -17.49
C ARG A 73 6.20 8.62 -16.22
N PHE A 74 7.42 9.07 -15.92
CA PHE A 74 8.17 8.62 -14.74
C PHE A 74 7.49 8.98 -13.42
N ARG A 75 6.78 10.12 -13.35
CA ARG A 75 6.03 10.51 -12.15
C ARG A 75 4.80 9.64 -11.97
N ALA A 76 4.08 9.38 -13.06
CA ALA A 76 2.89 8.54 -13.04
C ALA A 76 3.19 7.10 -12.59
N GLU A 77 4.30 6.51 -13.05
CA GLU A 77 4.73 5.19 -12.60
C GLU A 77 5.05 5.17 -11.10
N ARG A 78 5.81 6.16 -10.61
CA ARG A 78 6.12 6.26 -9.17
C ARG A 78 4.86 6.42 -8.34
N ILE A 79 3.89 7.19 -8.83
CA ILE A 79 2.59 7.37 -8.19
C ILE A 79 1.83 6.05 -8.14
N ALA A 80 1.63 5.41 -9.28
CA ALA A 80 0.93 4.13 -9.33
C ALA A 80 1.59 3.09 -8.43
N ARG A 81 2.92 3.00 -8.44
CA ARG A 81 3.68 2.05 -7.61
C ARG A 81 3.51 2.33 -6.13
N LYS A 82 3.75 3.57 -5.66
CA LYS A 82 3.70 3.90 -4.23
C LYS A 82 2.31 3.72 -3.65
N GLU A 83 1.29 4.25 -4.33
CA GLU A 83 -0.09 4.18 -3.85
C GLU A 83 -0.58 2.72 -3.81
N THR A 84 -0.18 1.90 -4.78
CA THR A 84 -0.51 0.47 -4.78
C THR A 84 0.20 -0.29 -3.67
N ILE A 85 1.49 -0.05 -3.44
CA ILE A 85 2.25 -0.74 -2.39
C ILE A 85 1.71 -0.35 -1.01
N GLN A 86 1.47 0.95 -0.76
CA GLN A 86 0.88 1.40 0.50
C GLN A 86 -0.51 0.82 0.73
N ALA A 87 -1.38 0.84 -0.29
CA ALA A 87 -2.73 0.27 -0.18
C ALA A 87 -2.70 -1.23 0.15
N ASN A 88 -1.78 -1.98 -0.47
CA ASN A 88 -1.59 -3.40 -0.16
C ASN A 88 -1.06 -3.60 1.27
N ASN A 89 0.01 -2.90 1.64
CA ASN A 89 0.65 -3.02 2.94
C ASN A 89 -0.32 -2.68 4.08
N ILE A 90 -1.07 -1.60 3.95
CA ILE A 90 -2.02 -1.17 4.99
C ILE A 90 -3.21 -2.13 5.06
N SER A 91 -3.73 -2.59 3.92
CA SER A 91 -4.77 -3.62 3.92
C SER A 91 -4.28 -4.91 4.57
N ALA A 92 -3.03 -5.31 4.32
CA ALA A 92 -2.43 -6.50 4.93
C ALA A 92 -2.35 -6.34 6.45
N ILE A 93 -1.83 -5.21 6.96
CA ILE A 93 -1.75 -4.92 8.39
C ILE A 93 -3.14 -4.97 9.06
N GLU A 94 -4.14 -4.31 8.47
CA GLU A 94 -5.52 -4.34 9.01
C GLU A 94 -6.11 -5.76 8.97
N THR A 95 -5.84 -6.52 7.91
CA THR A 95 -6.26 -7.93 7.81
C THR A 95 -5.63 -8.76 8.93
N TYR A 96 -4.34 -8.61 9.19
CA TYR A 96 -3.66 -9.32 10.27
C TYR A 96 -4.25 -8.95 11.64
N LYS A 97 -4.60 -7.67 11.84
CA LYS A 97 -5.28 -7.19 13.03
C LYS A 97 -6.66 -7.83 13.20
N GLU A 98 -7.46 -7.90 12.14
CA GLU A 98 -8.78 -8.55 12.15
C GLU A 98 -8.69 -10.05 12.46
N LEU A 99 -7.63 -10.71 11.99
CA LEU A 99 -7.36 -12.13 12.25
C LEU A 99 -6.78 -12.41 13.65
N GLY A 100 -6.59 -11.38 14.49
CA GLY A 100 -6.08 -11.54 15.84
C GLY A 100 -4.58 -11.82 15.94
N VAL A 101 -3.83 -11.60 14.85
CA VAL A 101 -2.36 -11.60 14.91
C VAL A 101 -1.93 -10.33 15.64
N GLU A 102 -0.90 -10.39 16.49
CA GLU A 102 -0.49 -9.24 17.32
C GLU A 102 0.57 -8.35 16.67
N GLN A 103 1.42 -8.93 15.82
CA GLN A 103 2.60 -8.27 15.30
C GLN A 103 2.78 -8.47 13.80
N SER A 104 3.43 -7.50 13.18
CA SER A 104 3.86 -7.54 11.79
C SER A 104 5.35 -7.21 11.69
N GLU A 105 6.00 -7.76 10.67
CA GLU A 105 7.37 -7.41 10.31
C GLU A 105 7.45 -6.98 8.85
N LEU A 106 8.36 -6.04 8.57
CA LEU A 106 8.64 -5.61 7.22
C LEU A 106 9.69 -6.54 6.61
N ILE A 107 9.35 -7.15 5.48
CA ILE A 107 10.30 -7.94 4.69
C ILE A 107 10.47 -7.36 3.29
N GLY A 108 11.52 -7.80 2.61
CA GLY A 108 11.86 -7.32 1.27
C GLY A 108 12.50 -5.93 1.30
N CYS A 109 13.06 -5.53 0.16
CA CYS A 109 13.96 -4.38 -0.01
C CYS A 109 15.44 -4.67 0.32
N THR A 110 15.99 -5.81 -0.15
CA THR A 110 17.44 -6.11 -0.06
C THR A 110 18.12 -6.20 -1.44
N PRO A 111 19.38 -5.70 -1.60
CA PRO A 111 20.20 -5.02 -0.59
C PRO A 111 19.57 -3.70 -0.14
N GLY A 112 19.54 -3.52 1.18
CA GLY A 112 18.81 -2.51 1.93
C GLY A 112 19.06 -1.11 1.43
N CYS A 113 18.00 -0.31 1.26
CA CYS A 113 18.19 1.12 1.47
C CYS A 113 18.28 1.35 3.00
N PRO A 114 19.15 2.27 3.46
CA PRO A 114 19.34 2.52 4.89
C PRO A 114 18.04 2.84 5.64
N GLU A 115 17.07 3.44 4.95
CA GLU A 115 15.74 3.72 5.50
C GLU A 115 14.95 2.45 5.78
N CYS A 116 14.98 1.46 4.88
CA CYS A 116 14.31 0.17 5.10
C CYS A 116 15.05 -0.64 6.17
N ASP A 117 16.38 -0.63 6.17
CA ASP A 117 17.17 -1.34 7.20
C ASP A 117 16.85 -0.83 8.62
N ALA A 118 16.65 0.48 8.77
CA ALA A 118 16.25 1.07 10.04
C ALA A 118 14.83 0.65 10.50
N VAL A 119 13.92 0.41 9.56
CA VAL A 119 12.56 -0.10 9.87
C VAL A 119 12.61 -1.59 10.17
N ILE A 120 13.33 -2.37 9.35
CA ILE A 120 13.53 -3.82 9.54
C ILE A 120 14.17 -4.08 10.90
N ALA A 121 15.15 -3.28 11.32
CA ALA A 121 15.79 -3.42 12.63
C ALA A 121 14.84 -3.16 13.83
N GLN A 122 13.69 -2.51 13.62
CA GLN A 122 12.66 -2.34 14.65
C GLN A 122 11.67 -3.49 14.69
N CYS A 123 11.64 -4.34 13.66
CA CYS A 123 10.68 -5.44 13.57
C CYS A 123 11.05 -6.60 14.50
N PRO A 124 10.05 -7.37 14.99
CA PRO A 124 8.62 -7.19 14.73
C PRO A 124 7.98 -6.08 15.58
N VAL A 125 6.91 -5.47 15.07
CA VAL A 125 6.20 -4.35 15.72
C VAL A 125 4.69 -4.57 15.78
N SER A 126 3.98 -3.82 16.63
CA SER A 126 2.50 -3.82 16.63
C SER A 126 1.93 -3.24 15.32
N HIS A 127 0.67 -3.55 15.02
CA HIS A 127 0.00 -3.04 13.81
C HIS A 127 -0.10 -1.51 13.75
N GLU A 128 -0.33 -0.85 14.89
CA GLU A 128 -0.32 0.61 14.98
C GLU A 128 1.05 1.18 14.61
N LYS A 129 2.13 0.53 15.07
CA LYS A 129 3.49 0.96 14.76
C LYS A 129 3.85 0.64 13.31
N ALA A 130 3.41 -0.49 12.76
CA ALA A 130 3.58 -0.85 11.36
C ALA A 130 2.93 0.20 10.43
N MET A 131 1.71 0.64 10.73
CA MET A 131 1.03 1.71 9.97
C MET A 131 1.77 3.05 10.03
N GLU A 132 2.30 3.43 11.20
CA GLU A 132 3.12 4.64 11.35
C GLU A 132 4.39 4.57 10.49
N LEU A 133 5.08 3.42 10.52
CA LEU A 133 6.31 3.20 9.77
C LEU A 133 6.05 3.18 8.26
N GLU A 134 4.98 2.52 7.78
CA GLU A 134 4.60 2.47 6.35
C GLU A 134 4.31 3.87 5.77
N ALA A 135 3.68 4.73 6.55
CA ALA A 135 3.44 6.12 6.16
C ALA A 135 4.74 6.93 6.00
N GLY A 136 5.79 6.57 6.75
CA GLY A 136 7.11 7.21 6.72
C GLY A 136 8.06 6.69 5.63
N LEU A 137 7.75 5.57 4.98
CA LEU A 137 8.65 4.94 4.00
C LEU A 137 8.74 5.74 2.70
N HIS A 138 9.96 5.85 2.17
CA HIS A 138 10.25 6.62 0.96
C HIS A 138 9.44 6.13 -0.27
N PRO A 139 9.27 6.96 -1.32
CA PRO A 139 8.34 6.64 -2.43
C PRO A 139 8.76 5.47 -3.33
N ASN A 140 9.98 4.94 -3.17
CA ASN A 140 10.49 3.80 -3.94
C ASN A 140 10.57 2.55 -3.06
N HIS A 141 9.97 2.56 -1.88
CA HIS A 141 9.90 1.39 -1.02
C HIS A 141 9.15 0.25 -1.76
N ILE A 142 9.71 -0.95 -1.68
CA ILE A 142 9.17 -2.17 -2.33
C ILE A 142 9.01 -3.34 -1.35
N GLY A 143 9.15 -3.07 -0.05
CA GLY A 143 8.95 -4.08 0.98
C GLY A 143 7.46 -4.34 1.21
N SER A 144 7.21 -5.40 1.98
CA SER A 144 5.89 -5.91 2.27
C SER A 144 5.79 -6.23 3.75
N TRP A 145 4.68 -5.85 4.36
CA TRP A 145 4.38 -6.22 5.73
C TRP A 145 3.80 -7.64 5.78
N VAL A 146 4.41 -8.49 6.59
CA VAL A 146 3.98 -9.87 6.81
C VAL A 146 3.62 -10.09 8.28
N PRO A 147 2.67 -10.98 8.58
CA PRO A 147 2.26 -11.23 9.94
C PRO A 147 3.31 -12.10 10.65
N VAL A 148 3.59 -11.81 11.91
CA VAL A 148 4.33 -12.73 12.77
C VAL A 148 3.33 -13.68 13.41
N ILE A 149 3.25 -14.88 12.86
CA ILE A 149 2.32 -15.91 13.31
C ILE A 149 2.91 -16.62 14.54
N PRO A 150 2.28 -16.54 15.72
CA PRO A 150 2.76 -17.27 16.89
C PRO A 150 2.60 -18.78 16.71
N GLU A 151 3.44 -19.55 17.39
CA GLU A 151 3.36 -21.00 17.37
C GLU A 151 1.98 -21.47 17.89
N GLY A 152 1.33 -22.36 17.14
CA GLY A 152 0.00 -22.87 17.47
C GLY A 152 -1.16 -21.92 17.14
N TRP A 153 -0.91 -20.79 16.47
CA TRP A 153 -1.97 -19.95 15.94
C TRP A 153 -2.73 -20.66 14.82
N GLU A 154 -4.05 -20.66 14.93
CA GLU A 154 -4.95 -21.12 13.89
C GLU A 154 -5.78 -19.94 13.38
N PRO A 155 -5.96 -19.81 12.05
CA PRO A 155 -6.82 -18.78 11.51
C PRO A 155 -8.25 -18.98 12.03
N PRO A 156 -9.00 -17.90 12.33
CA PRO A 156 -10.43 -18.01 12.64
C PRO A 156 -11.18 -18.40 11.35
N ILE A 157 -11.28 -19.71 11.09
CA ILE A 157 -12.05 -20.27 9.97
C ILE A 157 -13.49 -20.47 10.46
N GLU A 158 -14.43 -19.67 9.95
CA GLU A 158 -15.88 -19.95 10.01
C GLU A 158 -16.34 -20.73 8.77
#